data_AF-U2HDF1-F1
#
_entry.id   AF-U2HDF1-F1
#
_cell.length_a   1.000
_cell.length_b   1.000
_cell.length_c   1.000
_cell.angle_alpha   90.00
_cell.angle_beta   90.00
_cell.angle_gamma   90.00
#
_symmetry.space_group_name_H-M   'P 1'
#
loop_
_entity.id
_entity.type
_entity.pdbx_description
1 polymer ?
#
loop_
_entity_poly.entity_id
_entity_poly.type
_entity_poly.pdbx_seq_one_letter_code
_entity_poly.pdbx_strand_id
1 'polypeptide(L)'
;MRQLIEPLAAAEAAAFSDDATRELILAACYRRLAPINRADYEKSRETLHVAVLAASRNQLLQQMTCFAETRRDPDPTDGSAMVDIADGERQALSMLAAAFRDRDARAAFDAMERVNAWDLSGARSGHA
;
A
#
# COMPACT_ATOMS: atom_id res chain seq x y z
N MET A 1 7.06 2.10 13.34
CA MET A 1 7.13 3.26 12.44
C MET A 1 6.05 3.22 11.36
N ARG A 2 6.02 2.23 10.44
CA ARG A 2 4.97 2.09 9.40
C ARG A 2 3.52 2.22 9.90
N GLN A 3 3.17 1.53 11.00
CA GLN A 3 1.82 1.55 11.58
C GLN A 3 1.29 2.94 11.98
N LEU A 4 2.15 3.91 12.29
CA LEU A 4 1.71 5.26 12.69
C LEU A 4 2.00 6.31 11.61
N ILE A 5 3.08 6.12 10.85
CA ILE A 5 3.54 7.10 9.87
C ILE A 5 2.75 7.01 8.57
N GLU A 6 2.50 5.80 8.06
CA GLU A 6 1.79 5.63 6.78
C GLU A 6 0.33 6.08 6.85
N PRO A 7 -0.44 5.86 7.94
CA PRO A 7 -1.78 6.44 8.05
C PRO A 7 -1.80 7.97 8.06
N LEU A 8 -0.82 8.61 8.72
CA LEU A 8 -0.69 10.07 8.68
C LEU A 8 -0.33 10.57 7.27
N ALA A 9 0.59 9.89 6.59
CA ALA A 9 0.93 10.18 5.20
C ALA A 9 -0.27 9.99 4.27
N ALA A 10 -1.08 8.94 4.46
CA ALA A 10 -2.29 8.69 3.68
C ALA A 10 -3.33 9.79 3.89
N ALA A 11 -3.56 10.22 5.14
CA ALA A 11 -4.46 11.31 5.47
C ALA A 11 -4.03 12.63 4.81
N GLU A 12 -2.74 12.96 4.91
CA GLU A 12 -2.16 14.15 4.30
C GLU A 12 -2.26 14.10 2.78
N ALA A 13 -1.91 12.97 2.17
CA ALA A 13 -1.98 12.78 0.73
C ALA A 13 -3.43 12.89 0.24
N ALA A 14 -4.40 12.31 0.93
CA ALA A 14 -5.82 12.43 0.55
C ALA A 14 -6.31 13.89 0.60
N ALA A 15 -5.86 14.66 1.59
CA ALA A 15 -6.25 16.07 1.74
C ALA A 15 -5.59 17.00 0.71
N PHE A 16 -4.30 16.79 0.40
CA PHE A 16 -3.48 17.82 -0.26
C PHE A 16 -2.82 17.40 -1.57
N SER A 17 -2.85 16.13 -1.95
CA SER A 17 -2.23 15.68 -3.20
C SER A 17 -2.95 16.25 -4.42
N ASP A 18 -2.17 16.47 -5.47
CA ASP A 18 -2.70 16.80 -6.79
C ASP A 18 -3.36 15.57 -7.45
N ASP A 19 -4.02 15.81 -8.58
CA ASP A 19 -4.78 14.77 -9.27
C ASP A 19 -3.88 13.65 -9.80
N ALA A 20 -2.68 13.98 -10.28
CA ALA A 20 -1.72 13.01 -10.79
C ALA A 20 -1.22 12.07 -9.68
N THR A 21 -0.85 12.62 -8.52
CA THR A 21 -0.40 11.85 -7.35
C THR A 21 -1.54 10.95 -6.84
N ARG A 22 -2.76 11.48 -6.79
CA ARG A 22 -3.93 10.68 -6.41
C ARG A 22 -4.15 9.51 -7.37
N GLU A 23 -4.08 9.74 -8.68
CA GLU A 23 -4.21 8.68 -9.69
C GLU A 23 -3.15 7.59 -9.55
N LEU A 24 -1.91 7.97 -9.22
CA LEU A 24 -0.83 6.99 -8.94
C LEU A 24 -1.16 6.11 -7.73
N ILE A 25 -1.68 6.70 -6.64
CA ILE A 25 -2.08 5.94 -5.45
C ILE A 25 -3.26 5.01 -5.76
N LEU A 26 -4.24 5.48 -6.53
CA LEU A 26 -5.37 4.66 -6.96
C LEU A 26 -4.91 3.49 -7.84
N ALA A 27 -4.00 3.74 -8.79
CA ALA A 27 -3.41 2.69 -9.62
C ALA A 27 -2.65 1.66 -8.79
N ALA A 28 -1.93 2.09 -7.75
CA ALA A 28 -1.25 1.17 -6.82
C ALA A 28 -2.25 0.31 -6.04
N CYS A 29 -3.36 0.88 -5.57
CA CYS A 29 -4.45 0.13 -4.92
C CYS A 29 -5.03 -0.93 -5.86
N TYR A 30 -5.38 -0.57 -7.09
CA TYR A 30 -5.99 -1.48 -8.05
C TYR A 30 -5.03 -2.57 -8.54
N ARG A 31 -3.75 -2.25 -8.70
CA ARG A 31 -2.74 -3.25 -9.08
C ARG A 31 -2.62 -4.34 -8.01
N ARG A 32 -2.71 -3.97 -6.72
CA ARG A 32 -2.68 -4.93 -5.61
C ARG A 32 -3.95 -5.79 -5.53
N LEU A 33 -5.07 -5.32 -6.07
CA LEU A 33 -6.34 -6.07 -6.16
C LEU A 33 -6.43 -7.02 -7.36
N ALA A 34 -5.50 -6.91 -8.32
CA ALA A 34 -5.52 -7.70 -9.54
C ALA A 34 -5.05 -9.15 -9.27
N PRO A 35 -5.56 -10.14 -10.03
CA PRO A 35 -5.02 -11.50 -9.98
C PRO A 35 -3.58 -11.48 -10.51
N ILE A 36 -2.62 -11.64 -9.61
CA ILE A 36 -1.20 -11.60 -9.91
C ILE A 36 -0.47 -12.72 -9.17
N ASN A 37 0.72 -13.06 -9.67
CA ASN A 37 1.57 -14.04 -9.00
C ASN A 37 2.17 -13.44 -7.71
N ARG A 38 2.72 -14.29 -6.84
CA ARG A 38 3.28 -13.88 -5.54
C ARG A 38 4.38 -12.81 -5.65
N ALA A 39 5.28 -12.90 -6.62
CA ALA A 39 6.36 -11.93 -6.77
C ALA A 39 5.81 -10.53 -7.16
N ASP A 40 4.85 -10.50 -8.06
CA ASP A 40 4.17 -9.27 -8.47
C ASP A 40 3.27 -8.73 -7.35
N TYR A 41 2.67 -9.60 -6.55
CA TYR A 41 1.90 -9.22 -5.37
C TYR A 41 2.78 -8.50 -4.34
N GLU A 42 3.92 -9.07 -3.94
CA GLU A 42 4.84 -8.41 -3.00
C GLU A 42 5.35 -7.07 -3.52
N LYS A 43 5.67 -7.00 -4.82
CA LYS A 43 6.04 -5.74 -5.47
C LYS A 43 4.89 -4.72 -5.44
N SER A 44 3.66 -5.15 -5.67
CA SER A 44 2.48 -4.27 -5.64
C SER A 44 2.21 -3.74 -4.24
N ARG A 45 2.44 -4.55 -3.20
CA ARG A 45 2.37 -4.12 -1.79
C ARG A 45 3.36 -3.00 -1.55
N GLU A 46 4.64 -3.22 -1.84
CA GLU A 46 5.69 -2.22 -1.66
C GLU A 46 5.40 -0.93 -2.44
N THR A 47 4.96 -1.06 -3.69
CA THR A 47 4.62 0.09 -4.56
C THR A 47 3.55 0.98 -3.92
N LEU A 48 2.51 0.40 -3.31
CA LEU A 48 1.47 1.18 -2.62
C LEU A 48 2.04 1.99 -1.46
N HIS A 49 2.87 1.36 -0.63
CA HIS A 49 3.47 2.01 0.54
C HIS A 49 4.41 3.15 0.14
N VAL A 50 5.24 2.92 -0.87
CA VAL A 50 6.10 3.96 -1.46
C VAL A 50 5.28 5.11 -2.02
N ALA A 51 4.20 4.82 -2.77
CA ALA A 51 3.35 5.87 -3.35
C ALA A 51 2.71 6.75 -2.27
N VAL A 52 2.22 6.17 -1.17
CA VAL A 52 1.63 6.91 -0.05
C VAL A 52 2.67 7.79 0.66
N LEU A 53 3.87 7.24 0.93
CA LEU A 53 4.94 7.99 1.59
C LEU A 53 5.51 9.12 0.70
N ALA A 54 5.67 8.87 -0.60
CA ALA A 54 6.12 9.86 -1.56
C ALA A 54 5.10 11.01 -1.74
N ALA A 55 3.81 10.74 -1.54
CA ALA A 55 2.74 11.72 -1.60
C ALA A 55 2.62 12.60 -0.34
N SER A 56 3.27 12.21 0.76
CA SER A 56 3.33 13.07 1.96
C SER A 56 4.10 14.34 1.66
N ARG A 57 3.71 15.47 2.27
CA ARG A 57 4.47 16.73 2.17
C ARG A 57 5.66 16.73 3.13
N ASN A 58 5.81 15.70 3.95
CA ASN A 58 6.94 15.52 4.84
C ASN A 58 8.16 15.01 4.06
N GLN A 59 9.12 15.89 3.82
CA GLN A 59 10.35 15.59 3.07
C GLN A 59 11.15 14.41 3.65
N LEU A 60 11.12 14.20 4.98
CA LEU A 60 11.78 13.04 5.59
C LEU A 60 11.11 11.73 5.15
N LEU A 61 9.78 11.70 5.08
CA LEU A 61 9.03 10.51 4.65
C LEU A 61 9.24 10.22 3.17
N GLN A 62 9.32 11.26 2.35
CA GLN A 62 9.70 11.12 0.94
C GLN A 62 11.11 10.54 0.81
N GLN A 63 12.08 10.99 1.59
CA GLN A 63 13.45 10.45 1.54
C GLN A 63 13.54 9.01 2.02
N MET A 64 12.65 8.57 2.91
CA MET A 64 12.60 7.17 3.34
C MET A 64 12.23 6.20 2.20
N THR A 65 11.49 6.65 1.18
CA THR A 65 11.14 5.78 0.04
C THR A 65 12.36 5.39 -0.80
N CYS A 66 13.39 6.24 -0.86
CA CYS A 66 14.64 5.93 -1.57
C CYS A 66 15.36 4.70 -1.00
N PHE A 67 15.08 4.32 0.26
CA PHE A 67 15.67 3.12 0.86
C PHE A 67 14.85 1.85 0.58
N ALA A 68 13.57 1.96 0.22
CA ALA A 68 12.72 0.80 -0.10
C ALA A 68 13.22 0.08 -1.37
N GLU A 69 13.65 0.84 -2.38
CA GLU A 69 14.12 0.34 -3.69
C GLU A 69 15.36 -0.58 -3.65
N THR A 70 16.02 -0.72 -2.50
CA THR A 70 17.27 -1.51 -2.35
C THR A 70 17.07 -2.99 -2.02
N ARG A 71 15.82 -3.46 -1.85
CA ARG A 71 15.55 -4.90 -1.65
C ARG A 71 15.05 -5.54 -2.94
N ARG A 72 15.97 -6.14 -3.71
CA ARG A 72 15.58 -7.03 -4.81
C ARG A 72 16.56 -8.18 -4.98
N ASP A 73 16.13 -9.38 -4.55
CA ASP A 73 16.11 -10.55 -5.44
C ASP A 73 15.15 -11.61 -4.86
N PRO A 74 13.94 -11.80 -5.41
CA PRO A 74 13.16 -12.99 -5.11
C PRO A 74 13.70 -14.17 -5.93
N ASP A 75 14.01 -15.27 -5.24
CA ASP A 75 14.38 -16.55 -5.85
C ASP A 75 13.34 -16.93 -6.94
N PRO A 76 13.77 -17.20 -8.19
CA PRO A 76 12.88 -17.38 -9.34
C PRO A 76 11.94 -18.59 -9.22
N THR A 77 12.14 -19.45 -8.22
CA THR A 77 11.47 -20.75 -8.14
C THR A 77 10.11 -20.72 -7.41
N ASP A 78 9.80 -19.66 -6.64
CA ASP A 78 8.59 -19.56 -5.79
C ASP A 78 7.52 -18.57 -6.36
N GLY A 79 7.78 -18.01 -7.54
CA GLY A 79 7.04 -16.86 -8.08
C GLY A 79 5.82 -17.14 -8.96
N SER A 80 5.45 -18.40 -9.22
CA SER A 80 4.32 -18.72 -10.14
C SER A 80 2.96 -18.94 -9.47
N ALA A 81 2.91 -19.11 -8.14
CA ALA A 81 1.65 -19.27 -7.44
C ALA A 81 0.84 -17.95 -7.48
N MET A 82 -0.41 -18.03 -7.92
CA MET A 82 -1.34 -16.90 -7.83
C MET A 82 -1.66 -16.63 -6.36
N VAL A 83 -1.74 -15.35 -6.00
CA VAL A 83 -2.16 -14.94 -4.66
C VAL A 83 -3.67 -14.82 -4.63
N ASP A 84 -4.31 -15.57 -3.72
CA ASP A 84 -5.70 -15.33 -3.36
C ASP A 84 -5.75 -14.23 -2.29
N ILE A 85 -6.40 -13.12 -2.63
CA ILE A 85 -6.49 -11.94 -1.77
C ILE A 85 -7.70 -12.11 -0.87
N ALA A 86 -7.45 -12.24 0.44
CA ALA A 86 -8.49 -12.36 1.44
C ALA A 86 -9.48 -11.20 1.36
N ASP A 87 -10.77 -11.47 1.60
CA ASP A 87 -11.84 -10.47 1.49
C ASP A 87 -11.62 -9.25 2.38
N GLY A 88 -11.02 -9.43 3.56
CA GLY A 88 -10.71 -8.32 4.45
C GLY A 88 -9.59 -7.42 3.94
N GLU A 89 -8.58 -7.97 3.25
CA GLU A 89 -7.57 -7.17 2.56
C GLU A 89 -8.19 -6.42 1.39
N ARG A 90 -9.00 -7.11 0.58
CA ARG A 90 -9.73 -6.53 -0.54
C ARG A 90 -10.61 -5.36 -0.10
N GLN A 91 -11.31 -5.52 1.04
CA GLN A 91 -12.12 -4.46 1.63
C GLN A 91 -11.27 -3.27 2.09
N ALA A 92 -10.14 -3.51 2.78
CA ALA A 92 -9.26 -2.45 3.24
C ALA A 92 -8.69 -1.62 2.07
N LEU A 93 -8.24 -2.28 1.00
CA LEU A 93 -7.75 -1.62 -0.21
C LEU A 93 -8.85 -0.84 -0.94
N SER A 94 -10.08 -1.37 -0.97
CA SER A 94 -11.23 -0.70 -1.58
C SER A 94 -11.63 0.56 -0.80
N MET A 95 -11.58 0.50 0.54
CA MET A 95 -11.80 1.65 1.41
C MET A 95 -10.74 2.73 1.20
N LEU A 96 -9.47 2.33 1.07
CA LEU A 96 -8.38 3.27 0.80
C LEU A 96 -8.59 3.97 -0.55
N ALA A 97 -8.90 3.20 -1.59
CA ALA A 97 -9.17 3.76 -2.92
C ALA A 97 -10.41 4.67 -2.94
N ALA A 98 -11.43 4.41 -2.11
CA ALA A 98 -12.58 5.30 -1.95
C ALA A 98 -12.18 6.60 -1.24
N ALA A 99 -11.46 6.51 -0.12
CA ALA A 99 -11.00 7.67 0.63
C ALA A 99 -10.14 8.63 -0.21
N PHE A 100 -9.25 8.09 -1.05
CA PHE A 100 -8.48 8.92 -1.98
C PHE A 100 -9.36 9.57 -3.04
N ARG A 101 -10.33 8.85 -3.62
CA ARG A 101 -11.29 9.42 -4.59
C ARG A 101 -12.09 10.58 -4.00
N ASP A 102 -12.55 10.41 -2.77
CA ASP A 102 -13.40 11.39 -2.07
C ASP A 102 -12.60 12.50 -1.37
N ARG A 103 -11.25 12.43 -1.42
CA ARG A 103 -10.32 13.31 -0.68
C ARG A 103 -10.61 13.34 0.83
N ASP A 104 -11.06 12.21 1.37
CA ASP A 104 -11.38 12.06 2.79
C ASP A 104 -10.13 11.64 3.58
N ALA A 105 -9.50 12.60 4.24
CA ALA A 105 -8.31 12.40 5.05
C ALA A 105 -8.52 11.42 6.20
N ARG A 106 -9.69 11.45 6.85
CA ARG A 106 -9.98 10.58 8.00
C ARG A 106 -10.20 9.15 7.53
N ALA A 107 -10.99 8.97 6.48
CA ALA A 107 -11.20 7.66 5.89
C ALA A 107 -9.88 7.06 5.34
N ALA A 108 -8.98 7.90 4.81
CA ALA A 108 -7.67 7.45 4.31
C ALA A 108 -6.78 6.97 5.45
N PHE A 109 -6.78 7.67 6.59
CA PHE A 109 -6.10 7.23 7.81
C PHE A 109 -6.59 5.85 8.25
N ASP A 110 -7.90 5.72 8.50
CA ASP A 110 -8.52 4.49 9.02
C ASP A 110 -8.33 3.31 8.05
N ALA A 111 -8.43 3.56 6.74
CA ALA A 111 -8.20 2.54 5.73
C ALA A 111 -6.74 2.08 5.67
N MET A 112 -5.79 3.01 5.79
CA MET A 112 -4.36 2.67 5.77
C MET A 112 -3.95 1.89 7.02
N GLU A 113 -4.52 2.18 8.20
CA GLU A 113 -4.32 1.35 9.39
C GLU A 113 -4.75 -0.10 9.17
N ARG A 114 -5.90 -0.32 8.50
CA ARG A 114 -6.39 -1.66 8.17
C ARG A 114 -5.48 -2.38 7.17
N VAL A 115 -5.03 -1.68 6.12
CA VAL A 115 -4.05 -2.24 5.16
C VAL A 115 -2.77 -2.66 5.89
N ASN A 116 -2.28 -1.83 6.80
CA ASN A 116 -1.10 -2.13 7.61
C ASN A 116 -1.29 -3.32 8.56
N ALA A 117 -2.48 -3.45 9.15
CA ALA A 117 -2.81 -4.61 9.97
C ALA A 117 -2.76 -5.92 9.16
N TRP A 118 -3.30 -5.93 7.94
CA TRP A 118 -3.17 -7.07 7.02
C TRP A 118 -1.73 -7.36 6.64
N ASP A 119 -0.96 -6.32 6.30
CA ASP A 119 0.43 -6.47 5.89
C ASP A 119 1.34 -7.04 6.99
N LEU A 120 1.04 -6.75 8.25
CA LEU A 120 1.82 -7.18 9.40
C LEU A 120 1.32 -8.49 10.02
N SER A 121 0.04 -8.81 9.86
CA SER A 121 -0.53 -10.11 10.28
C SER A 121 -0.28 -11.22 9.26
N GLY A 122 -0.24 -10.90 7.95
CA GLY A 122 0.13 -11.83 6.88
C GLY A 122 1.54 -12.41 7.04
N ALA A 123 2.47 -11.66 7.63
CA ALA A 123 3.81 -12.15 7.97
C ALA A 123 3.83 -13.25 9.06
N ARG A 124 2.72 -13.45 9.80
CA ARG A 124 2.56 -14.56 10.77
C ARG A 124 1.73 -15.73 10.24
N SER A 125 1.12 -15.61 9.06
CA SER A 125 0.18 -16.61 8.53
C SER A 125 0.85 -17.68 7.66
N GLY A 126 2.19 -17.70 7.61
CA GLY A 126 2.95 -18.85 7.13
C GLY A 126 2.98 -19.97 8.17
N HIS A 127 1.81 -20.54 8.50
CA HIS A 127 1.59 -21.89 9.02
C HIS A 127 0.13 -22.04 9.45
N ALA A 128 -0.70 -22.59 8.56
CA ALA A 128 -1.77 -23.53 8.87
C ALA A 128 -2.07 -24.34 7.60
#